data_AF-A0A177NPH3-F1
#
_entry.id   AF-A0A177NPH3-F1
#
_cell.length_a   1.000
_cell.length_b   1.000
_cell.length_c   1.000
_cell.angle_alpha   90.00
_cell.angle_beta   90.00
_cell.angle_gamma   90.00
#
_symmetry.space_group_name_H-M   'P 1'
#
loop_
_entity.id
_entity.type
_entity.pdbx_description
1 polymer ?
#
loop_
_entity_poly.entity_id
_entity_poly.type
_entity_poly.pdbx_seq_one_letter_code
_entity_poly.pdbx_strand_id
1 'polypeptide(L)'
;MPLGVCAGLFGALFNYLMLRGRSLADLRGWRRWLWWAILAGLVTSTALRAPELLGGGQSLIDSLLNREAFPLQTILAYWTVKLGLSVASANSGAAGGIFMPVLALGALLGWSCAQLVQPLLDSPVDPRLFATVGMAAFFTGVVQAPLTAIVLIIELTGNYALILPLFIACFVALLIAGWLKTSPIYDALMKNAGGRR
;
A
#
# COMPACT_ATOMS: atom_id res chain seq x y z
N MET A 1 -17.11 -3.53 -4.09
CA MET A 1 -17.33 -2.15 -4.58
C MET A 1 -16.67 -1.09 -3.67
N PRO A 2 -17.10 -0.86 -2.41
CA PRO A 2 -16.55 0.24 -1.58
C PRO A 2 -15.05 0.14 -1.35
N LEU A 3 -14.53 -1.07 -1.12
CA LEU A 3 -13.10 -1.32 -1.01
C LEU A 3 -12.31 -0.89 -2.25
N GLY A 4 -12.86 -1.14 -3.46
CA GLY A 4 -12.23 -0.71 -4.71
C GLY A 4 -12.18 0.82 -4.83
N VAL A 5 -13.22 1.51 -4.36
CA VAL A 5 -13.24 2.98 -4.35
C VAL A 5 -12.19 3.54 -3.40
N CYS A 6 -12.15 3.03 -2.16
CA CYS A 6 -11.13 3.40 -1.19
C CYS A 6 -9.72 3.11 -1.74
N ALA A 7 -9.51 1.93 -2.32
CA ALA A 7 -8.23 1.54 -2.89
C ALA A 7 -7.78 2.45 -4.02
N GLY A 8 -8.69 2.86 -4.92
CA GLY A 8 -8.39 3.81 -5.99
C GLY A 8 -8.05 5.21 -5.45
N LEU A 9 -8.83 5.73 -4.49
CA LEU A 9 -8.58 7.03 -3.85
C LEU A 9 -7.25 7.07 -3.10
N PHE A 10 -7.01 6.10 -2.23
CA PHE A 10 -5.78 6.04 -1.46
C PHE A 10 -4.57 5.62 -2.30
N GLY A 11 -4.76 4.86 -3.38
CA GLY A 11 -3.73 4.57 -4.37
C GLY A 11 -3.31 5.84 -5.14
N ALA A 12 -4.27 6.68 -5.52
CA ALA A 12 -3.99 8.00 -6.09
C ALA A 12 -3.23 8.90 -5.12
N LEU A 13 -3.61 8.91 -3.84
CA LEU A 13 -2.89 9.61 -2.79
C LEU A 13 -1.45 9.09 -2.66
N PHE A 14 -1.24 7.78 -2.68
CA PHE A 14 0.09 7.17 -2.66
C PHE A 14 0.95 7.64 -3.83
N ASN A 15 0.42 7.58 -5.06
CA ASN A 15 1.14 8.06 -6.26
C ASN A 15 1.54 9.52 -6.13
N TYR A 16 0.62 10.36 -5.67
CA TYR A 16 0.86 11.77 -5.45
C TYR A 16 1.95 12.04 -4.41
N LEU A 17 1.86 11.41 -3.23
CA LEU A 17 2.85 11.54 -2.16
C LEU A 17 4.22 11.03 -2.60
N MET A 18 4.25 9.94 -3.36
CA MET A 18 5.48 9.36 -3.84
C MET A 18 6.17 10.26 -4.87
N LEU A 19 5.42 10.86 -5.80
CA LEU A 19 5.97 11.81 -6.79
C LEU A 19 6.39 13.14 -6.14
N ARG A 20 5.63 13.66 -5.17
CA ARG A 20 6.03 14.85 -4.40
C ARG A 20 7.26 14.61 -3.54
N GLY A 21 7.34 13.43 -2.92
CA GLY A 21 8.45 13.06 -2.04
C GLY A 21 9.79 13.00 -2.76
N ARG A 22 9.83 12.93 -4.09
CA ARG A 22 11.09 12.89 -4.86
C ARG A 22 11.99 14.09 -4.64
N SER A 23 11.47 15.26 -4.27
CA SER A 23 12.33 16.41 -3.93
C SER A 23 13.27 16.10 -2.76
N LEU A 24 12.92 15.11 -1.92
CA LEU A 24 13.76 14.61 -0.82
C LEU A 24 14.96 13.80 -1.34
N ALA A 25 14.82 13.11 -2.48
CA ALA A 25 15.92 12.39 -3.11
C ALA A 25 16.96 13.34 -3.73
N ASP A 26 16.52 14.51 -4.18
CA ASP A 26 17.36 15.53 -4.83
C ASP A 26 18.13 16.41 -3.84
N LEU A 27 17.92 16.23 -2.53
CA LEU A 27 18.68 16.95 -1.51
C LEU A 27 20.18 16.64 -1.67
N ARG A 28 21.03 17.67 -1.55
CA ARG A 28 22.51 17.57 -1.66
C ARG A 28 23.18 18.02 -0.36
N GLY A 29 24.38 17.49 -0.12
CA GLY A 29 25.24 17.88 1.01
C GLY A 29 24.60 17.60 2.39
N TRP A 30 24.75 18.56 3.30
CA TRP A 30 24.29 18.48 4.69
C TRP A 30 22.79 18.15 4.83
N ARG A 31 21.96 18.65 3.91
CA ARG A 31 20.50 18.44 3.94
C ARG A 31 20.11 16.99 3.64
N ARG A 32 20.92 16.27 2.84
CA ARG A 32 20.75 14.82 2.64
C ARG A 32 21.10 14.06 3.91
N TRP A 33 22.21 14.40 4.57
CA TRP A 33 22.64 13.73 5.80
C TRP A 33 21.61 13.88 6.94
N LEU A 34 21.10 15.10 7.15
CA LEU A 34 20.00 15.36 8.09
C LEU A 34 18.77 14.49 7.80
N TRP A 35 18.39 14.39 6.53
CA TRP A 35 17.22 13.62 6.14
C TRP A 35 17.41 12.11 6.37
N TRP A 36 18.61 11.58 6.09
CA TRP A 36 18.97 10.19 6.41
C TRP A 36 18.96 9.93 7.93
N ALA A 37 19.40 10.89 8.74
CA ALA A 37 19.35 10.79 10.20
C ALA A 37 17.90 10.76 10.71
N ILE A 38 17.01 11.60 10.17
CA ILE A 38 15.57 11.57 10.50
C ILE A 38 14.96 10.22 10.13
N LEU A 39 15.28 9.69 8.94
CA LEU A 39 14.83 8.37 8.53
C LEU A 39 15.33 7.26 9.47
N ALA A 40 16.60 7.28 9.83
CA ALA A 40 17.17 6.31 10.77
C ALA A 40 16.48 6.39 12.14
N GLY A 41 16.14 7.59 12.62
CA GLY A 41 15.37 7.78 13.85
C GLY A 41 13.94 7.21 13.74
N LEU A 42 13.25 7.47 12.63
CA LEU A 42 11.91 6.93 12.37
C LEU A 42 11.92 5.39 12.26
N VAL A 43 12.88 4.83 11.53
CA VAL A 43 13.06 3.38 11.39
C VAL A 43 13.38 2.74 12.74
N THR A 44 14.33 3.30 13.49
CA THR A 44 14.71 2.77 14.82
C THR A 44 13.56 2.85 15.81
N SER A 45 12.84 3.97 15.86
CA SER A 45 11.68 4.12 16.78
C SER A 45 10.54 3.15 16.46
N THR A 46 10.30 2.88 15.18
CA THR A 46 9.30 1.88 14.74
C THR A 46 9.78 0.45 14.95
N ALA A 47 11.09 0.17 14.79
CA ALA A 47 11.69 -1.13 15.08
C ALA A 47 11.40 -1.63 16.50
N LEU A 48 11.52 -0.72 17.47
CA LEU A 48 11.38 -1.06 18.88
C LEU A 48 9.92 -1.28 19.32
N ARG A 49 8.94 -0.72 18.60
CA ARG A 49 7.53 -0.76 18.99
C ARG A 49 6.67 -1.68 18.13
N ALA A 50 6.96 -1.73 16.83
CA ALA A 50 6.18 -2.46 15.84
C ALA A 50 7.12 -2.94 14.72
N PRO A 51 7.98 -3.94 14.99
CA PRO A 51 8.98 -4.43 14.03
C PRO A 51 8.34 -4.97 12.74
N GLU A 52 7.10 -5.43 12.82
CA GLU A 52 6.28 -5.85 11.67
C GLU A 52 6.05 -4.75 10.63
N LEU A 53 6.11 -3.46 11.01
CA LEU A 53 5.98 -2.34 10.08
C LEU A 53 7.23 -2.09 9.24
N LEU A 54 8.36 -2.69 9.61
CA LEU A 54 9.62 -2.54 8.88
C LEU A 54 9.70 -3.42 7.63
N GLY A 55 10.75 -3.18 6.84
CA GLY A 55 10.98 -3.90 5.60
C GLY A 55 9.87 -3.71 4.56
N GLY A 56 9.76 -4.68 3.65
CA GLY A 56 8.76 -4.66 2.58
C GLY A 56 7.31 -4.75 3.06
N GLY A 57 7.06 -5.28 4.26
CA GLY A 57 5.71 -5.52 4.79
C GLY A 57 5.19 -6.95 4.60
N GLN A 58 6.04 -7.89 4.21
CA GLN A 58 5.69 -9.30 4.07
C GLN A 58 5.30 -9.93 5.43
N SER A 59 6.11 -9.69 6.46
CA SER A 59 5.81 -10.09 7.85
C SER A 59 4.52 -9.48 8.39
N LEU A 60 4.19 -8.24 7.99
CA LEU A 60 2.92 -7.60 8.33
C LEU A 60 1.74 -8.29 7.64
N ILE A 61 1.86 -8.60 6.35
CA ILE A 61 0.83 -9.34 5.61
C ILE A 61 0.62 -10.72 6.26
N ASP A 62 1.69 -11.44 6.55
CA ASP A 62 1.62 -12.76 7.20
C ASP A 62 0.97 -12.65 8.58
N SER A 63 1.29 -11.60 9.34
CA SER A 63 0.67 -11.36 10.65
C SER A 63 -0.82 -11.06 10.53
N LEU A 64 -1.25 -10.29 9.51
CA LEU A 64 -2.68 -10.04 9.26
C LEU A 64 -3.40 -11.33 8.86
N LEU A 65 -2.85 -12.09 7.92
CA LEU A 65 -3.52 -13.29 7.39
C LEU A 65 -3.57 -14.45 8.41
N ASN A 66 -2.62 -14.51 9.35
CA ASN A 66 -2.55 -15.61 10.33
C ASN A 66 -3.07 -15.25 11.73
N ARG A 67 -3.17 -13.96 12.12
CA ARG A 67 -3.71 -13.58 13.44
C ARG A 67 -5.22 -13.40 13.44
N GLU A 68 -5.82 -13.60 14.61
CA GLU A 68 -7.28 -13.60 14.78
C GLU A 68 -7.89 -12.19 14.84
N ALA A 69 -7.23 -11.22 15.49
CA ALA A 69 -7.78 -9.87 15.60
C ALA A 69 -6.72 -8.80 15.82
N PHE A 70 -6.86 -7.71 15.07
CA PHE A 70 -6.19 -6.44 15.35
C PHE A 70 -7.27 -5.36 15.52
N PRO A 71 -7.23 -4.55 16.59
CA PRO A 71 -8.18 -3.47 16.76
C PRO A 71 -8.01 -2.43 15.64
N LEU A 72 -9.14 -1.87 15.18
CA LEU A 72 -9.18 -0.91 14.08
C LEU A 72 -8.20 0.26 14.26
N GLN A 73 -8.07 0.77 15.49
CA GLN A 73 -7.15 1.88 15.81
C GLN A 73 -5.69 1.53 15.49
N THR A 74 -5.24 0.32 15.82
CA THR A 74 -3.89 -0.16 15.51
C THR A 74 -3.68 -0.29 14.01
N ILE A 75 -4.67 -0.82 13.28
CA ILE A 75 -4.60 -0.96 11.83
C ILE A 75 -4.49 0.39 11.12
N LEU A 76 -5.29 1.37 11.54
CA LEU A 76 -5.22 2.73 10.98
C LEU A 76 -3.89 3.43 11.31
N ALA A 77 -3.37 3.24 12.53
CA ALA A 77 -2.06 3.73 12.91
C ALA A 77 -0.95 3.07 12.07
N TYR A 78 -1.02 1.75 11.90
CA TYR A 78 -0.08 0.97 11.08
C TYR A 78 -0.11 1.41 9.63
N TRP A 79 -1.29 1.65 9.06
CA TRP A 79 -1.44 2.13 7.69
C TRP A 79 -0.77 3.50 7.51
N THR A 80 -1.01 4.42 8.44
CA THR A 80 -0.44 5.77 8.40
C THR A 80 1.08 5.75 8.52
N VAL A 81 1.61 4.99 9.47
CA VAL A 81 3.06 4.85 9.68
C VAL A 81 3.71 4.16 8.49
N LYS A 82 3.13 3.06 7.98
CA LYS A 82 3.66 2.34 6.83
C LYS A 82 3.65 3.21 5.57
N LEU A 83 2.62 4.03 5.36
CA LEU A 83 2.56 4.96 4.23
C LEU A 83 3.71 5.96 4.30
N GLY A 84 3.89 6.60 5.46
CA GLY A 84 4.98 7.56 5.70
C GLY A 84 6.36 6.93 5.51
N LEU A 85 6.61 5.78 6.13
CA LEU A 85 7.88 5.05 5.99
C LEU A 85 8.14 4.65 4.54
N SER A 86 7.13 4.15 3.83
CA SER A 86 7.29 3.69 2.44
C SER A 86 7.64 4.84 1.50
N VAL A 87 6.92 5.97 1.60
CA VAL A 87 7.21 7.18 0.81
C VAL A 87 8.57 7.75 1.17
N ALA A 88 8.90 7.79 2.46
CA ALA A 88 10.17 8.29 2.93
C ALA A 88 11.33 7.42 2.43
N SER A 89 11.31 6.11 2.71
CA SER A 89 12.35 5.17 2.28
C SER A 89 12.49 5.13 0.75
N ALA A 90 11.41 5.13 -0.02
CA ALA A 90 11.49 5.12 -1.48
C ALA A 90 12.12 6.39 -2.07
N ASN A 91 12.00 7.52 -1.37
CA ASN A 91 12.60 8.79 -1.78
C ASN A 91 13.97 9.07 -1.16
N SER A 92 14.61 8.06 -0.55
CA SER A 92 15.95 8.21 0.03
C SER A 92 17.10 8.19 -0.96
N GLY A 93 16.84 7.69 -2.16
CA GLY A 93 17.87 7.30 -3.10
C GLY A 93 18.51 5.94 -2.77
N ALA A 94 18.07 5.25 -1.71
CA ALA A 94 18.44 3.86 -1.48
C ALA A 94 17.82 2.95 -2.55
N ALA A 95 18.54 1.90 -2.94
CA ALA A 95 18.03 0.88 -3.84
C ALA A 95 16.90 0.10 -3.15
N GLY A 96 15.68 0.19 -3.67
CA GLY A 96 14.52 -0.51 -3.11
C GLY A 96 13.32 -0.46 -4.04
N GLY A 97 12.45 -1.46 -3.92
CA GLY A 97 11.19 -1.54 -4.66
C GLY A 97 9.99 -1.05 -3.86
N ILE A 98 8.93 -0.63 -4.54
CA ILE A 98 7.65 -0.22 -3.93
C ILE A 98 6.57 -1.29 -3.94
N PHE A 99 6.85 -2.43 -4.56
CA PHE A 99 5.88 -3.49 -4.78
C PHE A 99 5.28 -4.04 -3.47
N MET A 100 6.12 -4.58 -2.58
CA MET A 100 5.65 -5.16 -1.32
C MET A 100 5.01 -4.13 -0.37
N PRO A 101 5.56 -2.90 -0.22
CA PRO A 101 4.92 -1.86 0.58
C PRO A 101 3.51 -1.51 0.10
N VAL A 102 3.28 -1.47 -1.21
CA VAL A 102 1.96 -1.23 -1.81
C VAL A 102 1.00 -2.36 -1.44
N LEU A 103 1.43 -3.62 -1.52
CA LEU A 103 0.60 -4.76 -1.09
C LEU A 103 0.25 -4.67 0.40
N ALA A 104 1.23 -4.35 1.25
CA ALA A 104 1.03 -4.24 2.70
C ALA A 104 0.04 -3.12 3.06
N LEU A 105 0.13 -1.96 2.39
CA LEU A 105 -0.84 -0.88 2.54
C LEU A 105 -2.23 -1.29 2.08
N GLY A 106 -2.32 -2.05 0.99
CA GLY A 106 -3.59 -2.62 0.51
C GLY A 106 -4.21 -3.61 1.51
N ALA A 107 -3.40 -4.49 2.11
CA ALA A 107 -3.85 -5.44 3.13
C ALA A 107 -4.45 -4.72 4.34
N LEU A 108 -3.73 -3.72 4.87
CA LEU A 108 -4.20 -2.89 5.99
C LEU A 108 -5.48 -2.12 5.64
N LEU A 109 -5.56 -1.56 4.43
CA LEU A 109 -6.76 -0.86 3.97
C LEU A 109 -7.97 -1.82 3.89
N GLY A 110 -7.78 -3.00 3.28
CA GLY A 110 -8.81 -4.04 3.20
C GLY A 110 -9.28 -4.48 4.58
N TRP A 111 -8.35 -4.77 5.49
CA TRP A 111 -8.65 -5.13 6.87
C TRP A 111 -9.47 -4.05 7.59
N SER A 112 -9.09 -2.78 7.42
CA SER A 112 -9.83 -1.66 8.00
C SER A 112 -11.26 -1.56 7.45
N CYS A 113 -11.45 -1.78 6.14
CA CYS A 113 -12.77 -1.78 5.52
C CYS A 113 -13.66 -2.91 6.06
N ALA A 114 -13.13 -4.11 6.30
CA ALA A 114 -13.91 -5.19 6.90
C ALA A 114 -14.44 -4.80 8.29
N GLN A 115 -13.57 -4.27 9.15
CA GLN A 115 -13.98 -3.84 10.50
C GLN A 115 -14.99 -2.68 10.48
N LEU A 116 -14.91 -1.79 9.50
CA LEU A 116 -15.86 -0.68 9.34
C LEU A 116 -17.22 -1.14 8.81
N VAL A 117 -17.26 -2.21 8.00
CA VAL A 117 -18.49 -2.75 7.43
C VAL A 117 -19.16 -3.78 8.34
N GLN A 118 -18.39 -4.46 9.21
CA GLN A 118 -18.91 -5.48 10.13
C GLN A 118 -20.16 -5.03 10.93
N PRO A 119 -20.24 -3.82 11.50
CA PRO A 119 -21.42 -3.38 12.25
C PRO A 119 -22.67 -3.17 11.38
N LEU A 120 -22.51 -3.10 10.05
CA LEU A 120 -23.59 -2.88 9.09
C LEU A 120 -24.15 -4.19 8.52
N LEU A 121 -23.58 -5.34 8.90
CA LEU A 121 -23.95 -6.66 8.41
C LEU A 121 -24.29 -7.58 9.56
N ASP A 122 -25.36 -8.35 9.40
CA ASP A 122 -25.79 -9.35 10.39
C ASP A 122 -24.88 -10.60 10.40
N SER A 123 -24.09 -10.79 9.35
CA SER A 123 -23.18 -11.94 9.18
C SER A 123 -21.75 -11.58 9.56
N PRO A 124 -20.99 -12.48 10.22
CA PRO A 124 -19.57 -12.27 10.48
C PRO A 124 -18.79 -12.20 9.17
N VAL A 125 -18.00 -11.15 9.03
CA VAL A 125 -17.09 -10.89 7.93
C VAL A 125 -15.68 -11.28 8.36
N ASP A 126 -15.02 -12.14 7.57
CA ASP A 126 -13.61 -12.42 7.78
C ASP A 126 -12.75 -11.26 7.22
N PRO A 127 -12.04 -10.49 8.08
CA PRO A 127 -11.20 -9.38 7.64
C PRO A 127 -10.01 -9.83 6.78
N ARG A 128 -9.59 -11.10 6.86
CA ARG A 128 -8.49 -11.66 6.04
C ARG A 128 -8.84 -11.70 4.56
N LEU A 129 -10.10 -12.00 4.24
CA LEU A 129 -10.60 -12.01 2.86
C LEU A 129 -10.58 -10.58 2.28
N PHE A 130 -11.01 -9.60 3.06
CA PHE A 130 -10.97 -8.20 2.65
C PHE A 130 -9.54 -7.67 2.54
N ALA A 131 -8.63 -8.06 3.44
CA ALA A 131 -7.22 -7.73 3.33
C ALA A 131 -6.64 -8.26 2.01
N THR A 132 -6.91 -9.52 1.68
CA THR A 132 -6.49 -10.16 0.42
C THR A 132 -7.01 -9.39 -0.81
N VAL A 133 -8.30 -9.06 -0.83
CA VAL A 133 -8.89 -8.26 -1.92
C VAL A 133 -8.29 -6.85 -1.96
N GLY A 134 -8.04 -6.26 -0.79
CA GLY A 134 -7.45 -4.94 -0.63
C GLY A 134 -6.03 -4.84 -1.18
N MET A 135 -5.23 -5.90 -1.02
CA MET A 135 -3.89 -6.00 -1.61
C MET A 135 -3.93 -5.81 -3.14
N ALA A 136 -4.78 -6.58 -3.82
CA ALA A 136 -4.90 -6.51 -5.28
C ALA A 136 -5.50 -5.16 -5.73
N ALA A 137 -6.55 -4.70 -5.05
CA ALA A 137 -7.25 -3.47 -5.41
C ALA A 137 -6.35 -2.24 -5.24
N PHE A 138 -5.61 -2.14 -4.14
CA PHE A 138 -4.71 -1.01 -3.89
C PHE A 138 -3.52 -1.04 -4.85
N PHE A 139 -2.96 -2.23 -5.11
CA PHE A 139 -1.94 -2.39 -6.14
C PHE A 139 -2.44 -1.93 -7.51
N THR A 140 -3.66 -2.30 -7.87
CA THR A 140 -4.30 -1.84 -9.12
C THR A 140 -4.48 -0.33 -9.15
N GLY A 141 -4.90 0.30 -8.04
CA GLY A 141 -5.03 1.77 -7.97
C GLY A 141 -3.71 2.51 -8.16
N VAL A 142 -2.59 1.92 -7.74
CA VAL A 142 -1.24 2.50 -7.83
C VAL A 142 -0.58 2.22 -9.19
N VAL A 143 -0.59 0.96 -9.61
CA VAL A 143 0.15 0.43 -10.77
C VAL A 143 -0.70 0.42 -12.05
N GLN A 144 -2.02 0.41 -11.93
CA GLN A 144 -2.98 0.34 -13.04
C GLN A 144 -2.86 -0.93 -13.90
N ALA A 145 -2.43 -2.05 -13.29
CA ALA A 145 -2.34 -3.36 -13.91
C ALA A 145 -3.26 -4.38 -13.18
N PRO A 146 -4.58 -4.38 -13.43
CA PRO A 146 -5.55 -5.18 -12.68
C PRO A 146 -5.32 -6.69 -12.80
N LEU A 147 -5.09 -7.20 -14.01
CA LEU A 147 -4.93 -8.64 -14.24
C LEU A 147 -3.67 -9.17 -13.54
N THR A 148 -2.58 -8.40 -13.59
CA THR A 148 -1.34 -8.73 -12.87
C THR A 148 -1.57 -8.76 -11.36
N ALA A 149 -2.32 -7.79 -10.81
CA ALA A 149 -2.65 -7.76 -9.39
C ALA A 149 -3.46 -8.98 -8.95
N ILE A 150 -4.49 -9.34 -9.73
CA ILE A 150 -5.39 -10.46 -9.44
C ILE A 150 -4.61 -11.77 -9.46
N VAL A 151 -3.88 -12.05 -10.55
CA VAL A 151 -3.07 -13.29 -10.68
C VAL A 151 -2.06 -13.38 -9.56
N LEU A 152 -1.32 -12.30 -9.28
CA LEU A 152 -0.35 -12.25 -8.20
C LEU A 152 -0.97 -12.62 -6.84
N ILE A 153 -2.11 -12.02 -6.48
CA ILE A 153 -2.73 -12.27 -5.17
C ILE A 153 -3.27 -13.69 -5.09
N ILE A 154 -3.79 -14.24 -6.18
CA ILE A 154 -4.22 -15.65 -6.22
C ILE A 154 -3.01 -16.56 -6.01
N GLU A 155 -1.90 -16.32 -6.69
CA GLU A 155 -0.68 -17.12 -6.52
C GLU A 155 -0.11 -17.03 -5.09
N LEU A 156 -0.10 -15.83 -4.50
CA LEU A 156 0.42 -15.63 -3.15
C LEU A 156 -0.46 -16.23 -2.04
N THR A 157 -1.78 -16.28 -2.24
CA THR A 157 -2.73 -16.73 -1.21
C THR A 157 -3.32 -18.11 -1.46
N GLY A 158 -3.22 -18.64 -2.68
CA GLY A 158 -3.85 -19.88 -3.10
C GLY A 158 -5.38 -19.87 -3.09
N ASN A 159 -6.03 -18.71 -2.85
CA ASN A 159 -7.48 -18.65 -2.65
C ASN A 159 -8.23 -18.22 -3.92
N TYR A 160 -8.53 -19.20 -4.77
CA TYR A 160 -9.27 -19.02 -6.02
C TYR A 160 -10.74 -18.61 -5.83
N ALA A 161 -11.33 -18.85 -4.66
CA ALA A 161 -12.72 -18.47 -4.39
C ALA A 161 -12.92 -16.94 -4.41
N LEU A 162 -11.84 -16.18 -4.21
CA LEU A 162 -11.86 -14.72 -4.21
C LEU A 162 -11.73 -14.09 -5.60
N ILE A 163 -11.67 -14.87 -6.68
CA ILE A 163 -11.53 -14.35 -8.07
C ILE A 163 -12.57 -13.27 -8.37
N LEU A 164 -13.86 -13.54 -8.12
CA LEU A 164 -14.92 -12.59 -8.47
C LEU A 164 -14.83 -11.28 -7.64
N PRO A 165 -14.68 -11.32 -6.30
CA PRO A 165 -14.37 -10.12 -5.51
C PRO A 165 -13.13 -9.35 -5.96
N LEU A 166 -12.05 -10.05 -6.32
CA LEU A 166 -10.80 -9.46 -6.79
C LEU A 166 -11.02 -8.68 -8.09
N PHE A 167 -11.68 -9.28 -9.08
CA PHE A 167 -12.05 -8.62 -10.33
C PHE A 167 -12.83 -7.34 -10.06
N ILE A 168 -13.90 -7.43 -9.27
CA ILE A 168 -14.76 -6.29 -8.96
C ILE A 168 -13.95 -5.16 -8.29
N ALA A 169 -13.18 -5.48 -7.26
CA ALA A 169 -12.44 -4.45 -6.51
C ALA A 169 -11.32 -3.81 -7.34
N CYS A 170 -10.57 -4.60 -8.12
CA CYS A 170 -9.48 -4.10 -8.96
C CYS A 170 -9.99 -3.20 -10.08
N PHE A 171 -11.04 -3.61 -10.80
CA PHE A 171 -11.59 -2.78 -11.88
C PHE A 171 -12.23 -1.49 -11.36
N VAL A 172 -12.87 -1.52 -10.20
CA VAL A 172 -13.36 -0.27 -9.55
C VAL A 172 -12.19 0.64 -9.17
N ALA A 173 -11.12 0.09 -8.57
CA ALA A 173 -9.94 0.87 -8.24
C ALA A 173 -9.29 1.49 -9.49
N LEU A 174 -9.25 0.75 -10.60
CA LEU A 174 -8.78 1.24 -11.89
C LEU A 174 -9.65 2.37 -12.44
N LEU A 175 -10.98 2.23 -12.37
CA LEU A 175 -11.91 3.28 -12.80
C LEU A 175 -11.72 4.57 -12.00
N ILE A 176 -11.58 4.46 -10.68
CA ILE A 176 -11.34 5.61 -9.80
C ILE A 176 -9.98 6.25 -10.10
N ALA A 177 -8.93 5.46 -10.32
CA ALA A 177 -7.63 5.98 -10.74
C ALA A 177 -7.72 6.75 -12.07
N GLY A 178 -8.47 6.21 -13.04
CA GLY A 178 -8.75 6.86 -14.32
C GLY A 178 -9.54 8.16 -14.19
N TRP A 179 -10.55 8.19 -13.31
CA TRP A 179 -11.34 9.39 -13.01
C TRP A 179 -10.49 10.49 -12.38
N LEU A 180 -9.59 10.13 -11.47
CA LEU A 180 -8.63 11.04 -10.86
C LEU A 180 -7.47 11.43 -11.81
N LYS A 181 -7.44 10.86 -13.02
CA LYS A 181 -6.39 11.07 -14.03
C LYS A 181 -4.99 10.83 -13.48
N THR A 182 -4.85 9.87 -12.56
CA THR A 182 -3.52 9.52 -12.04
C THR A 182 -2.73 8.77 -13.10
N SER A 183 -1.44 9.04 -13.19
CA SER A 183 -0.55 8.24 -14.03
C SER A 183 -0.18 6.94 -13.32
N PRO A 184 -0.01 5.83 -14.05
CA PRO A 184 0.59 4.61 -13.51
C PRO A 184 1.93 4.94 -12.86
N ILE A 185 2.18 4.45 -11.64
CA ILE A 185 3.35 4.89 -10.86
C ILE A 185 4.67 4.58 -11.58
N TYR A 186 4.81 3.41 -12.21
CA TYR A 186 6.04 3.03 -12.88
C TYR A 186 6.31 3.90 -14.11
N ASP A 187 5.28 4.20 -14.91
CA ASP A 187 5.41 5.11 -16.05
C ASP A 187 5.78 6.53 -15.59
N ALA A 188 5.15 7.01 -14.51
CA ALA A 188 5.46 8.31 -13.95
C ALA A 188 6.90 8.38 -13.43
N LEU A 189 7.38 7.31 -12.79
CA LEU A 189 8.77 7.24 -12.30
C LEU A 189 9.77 7.17 -13.47
N MET A 190 9.46 6.44 -14.54
CA MET A 190 10.28 6.33 -15.76
C MET A 190 10.35 7.66 -16.52
N LYS A 191 9.22 8.31 -16.81
CA LYS A 191 9.19 9.61 -17.50
C LYS A 191 10.03 10.66 -16.78
N ASN A 192 9.92 10.72 -15.46
CA ASN A 192 10.69 11.65 -14.64
C ASN A 192 12.17 11.25 -14.48
N ALA A 193 12.54 9.99 -14.71
CA ALA A 193 13.94 9.57 -14.78
C ALA A 193 14.58 9.91 -16.14
N GLY A 194 13.79 9.83 -17.22
CA GLY A 194 14.22 10.16 -18.58
C GLY A 194 14.52 11.64 -18.80
N GLY A 195 13.85 12.55 -18.07
CA GLY A 195 14.11 14.00 -18.11
C GLY A 195 15.41 14.46 -17.40
N ARG A 196 16.28 13.54 -16.99
CA ARG A 196 17.57 13.82 -16.31
C ARG A 196 18.80 13.48 -17.15
N ARG A 197 18.63 13.25 -18.46
CA ARG A 197 19.74 13.12 -19.41
C ARG A 197 19.93 14.39 -20.20
#